data_AF-A0A0Q8NL84-F1
#
_entry.id   AF-A0A0Q8NL84-F1
#
_cell.length_a   1.000
_cell.length_b   1.000
_cell.length_c   1.000
_cell.angle_alpha   90.00
_cell.angle_beta   90.00
_cell.angle_gamma   90.00
#
_symmetry.space_group_name_H-M   'P 1'
#
loop_
_entity.id
_entity.type
_entity.pdbx_description
1 polymer ?
#
loop_
_entity_poly.entity_id
_entity_poly.type
_entity_poly.pdbx_seq_one_letter_code
_entity_poly.pdbx_strand_id
1 'polypeptide(L)' 'MRLACAALYIAASEPQPRSDLERLRELVTGLAYGQAVEPGHFCQLEVPGQVNAMIERFLALQSKRDSL' A
#
# COMPACT_ATOMS: atom_id res chain seq x y z
N MET A 1 2.20 -6.32 15.81
CA MET A 1 1.39 -7.38 15.16
C MET A 1 2.19 -7.93 13.99
N ARG A 2 2.29 -9.25 13.90
CA ARG A 2 2.97 -9.91 12.77
C ARG A 2 1.91 -10.56 11.90
N LEU A 3 1.78 -10.08 10.67
CA LEU A 3 0.90 -10.70 9.69
C LEU A 3 1.53 -12.02 9.21
N ALA A 4 0.68 -13.00 8.90
CA ALA A 4 1.11 -14.28 8.32
C ALA A 4 1.57 -14.13 6.85
N CYS A 5 1.33 -12.98 6.24
CA CYS A 5 1.66 -12.67 4.86
C CYS A 5 2.26 -11.26 4.74
N ALA A 6 2.87 -10.98 3.58
CA ALA A 6 3.24 -9.63 3.21
C ALA A 6 1.98 -8.77 2.99
N ALA A 7 2.07 -7.49 3.34
CA ALA A 7 0.95 -6.57 3.20
C ALA A 7 1.36 -5.26 2.53
N LEU A 8 0.44 -4.69 1.76
CA LEU A 8 0.53 -3.40 1.11
C LEU A 8 -0.68 -2.56 1.51
N TYR A 9 -0.44 -1.34 1.96
CA TYR A 9 -1.47 -0.32 2.17
C TYR A 9 -1.27 0.81 1.15
N ILE A 10 -2.31 1.10 0.36
CA ILE A 10 -2.32 2.19 -0.62
C ILE A 10 -3.31 3.25 -0.14
N ALA A 11 -2.82 4.46 0.10
CA ALA A 11 -3.65 5.61 0.44
C ALA A 11 -3.83 6.53 -0.77
N ALA A 12 -4.93 7.29 -0.78
CA ALA A 12 -5.02 8.49 -1.59
C ALA A 12 -4.41 9.68 -0.83
N SER A 13 -3.93 10.68 -1.55
CA SER A 13 -3.42 11.93 -0.96
C SER A 13 -4.56 12.84 -0.51
N GLU A 14 -5.34 12.40 0.48
CA GLU A 14 -6.47 13.15 1.05
C GLU A 14 -6.01 14.10 2.17
N PRO A 15 -6.62 15.30 2.31
CA PRO A 15 -6.30 16.24 3.39
C PRO A 15 -6.51 15.67 4.79
N GLN A 16 -7.48 14.76 4.93
CA GLN A 16 -7.73 14.03 6.16
C GLN A 16 -7.38 12.55 5.93
N PRO A 17 -6.29 12.05 6.53
CA PRO A 17 -5.92 10.64 6.42
C PRO A 17 -7.04 9.74 6.98
N ARG A 18 -7.38 8.67 6.25
CA ARG A 18 -8.39 7.69 6.68
C ARG A 18 -7.88 6.69 7.70
N SER A 19 -6.58 6.69 7.95
CA SER A 19 -5.94 5.79 8.90
C SER A 19 -4.79 6.52 9.55
N ASP A 20 -4.56 6.22 10.83
CA ASP A 20 -3.33 6.60 11.52
C ASP A 20 -2.19 5.74 10.96
N LEU A 21 -1.49 6.30 9.95
CA LEU A 21 -0.46 5.59 9.23
C LEU A 21 0.76 5.30 10.11
N GLU A 22 1.07 6.21 11.04
CA GLU A 22 2.17 6.03 11.99
C GLU A 22 1.87 4.83 12.88
N ARG A 23 0.68 4.80 13.48
CA ARG A 23 0.26 3.69 14.32
C ARG A 23 0.17 2.38 13.54
N LEU A 24 -0.30 2.43 12.29
CA LEU A 24 -0.39 1.25 11.43
C LEU A 24 1.01 0.67 11.13
N ARG A 25 2.01 1.51 10.87
CA ARG A 25 3.39 1.09 10.62
C ARG A 25 4.04 0.48 11.86
N GLU A 26 3.76 1.02 13.04
CA GLU A 26 4.22 0.42 14.30
C GLU A 26 3.58 -0.96 14.53
N LEU A 27 2.28 -1.07 14.26
CA LEU A 27 1.53 -2.29 14.48
C LEU A 27 1.90 -3.37 13.46
N VAL A 28 2.16 -3.05 12.20
CA VAL A 28 2.43 -4.02 11.14
C VAL A 28 3.87 -3.90 10.66
N THR A 29 4.75 -4.65 11.32
CA THR A 29 6.18 -4.68 10.96
C THR A 29 6.36 -5.20 9.53
N GLY A 30 7.00 -4.39 8.68
CA GLY A 30 7.24 -4.74 7.28
C GLY A 30 6.08 -4.42 6.32
N LEU A 31 5.08 -3.64 6.75
CA LEU A 31 4.04 -3.12 5.87
C LEU A 31 4.65 -2.28 4.73
N ALA A 32 4.35 -2.66 3.49
CA ALA A 32 4.62 -1.81 2.34
C ALA A 32 3.58 -0.69 2.25
N TYR A 33 4.03 0.52 1.89
CA TYR A 33 3.18 1.69 1.77
C TYR A 33 3.26 2.27 0.35
N GLY A 34 2.10 2.53 -0.24
CA GLY A 34 1.94 3.30 -1.48
C GLY A 34 1.00 4.47 -1.28
N GLN A 35 1.15 5.51 -2.09
CA GLN A 35 0.24 6.66 -2.07
C GLN A 35 -0.04 7.14 -3.49
N ALA A 36 -1.31 7.21 -3.86
CA ALA A 36 -1.77 7.86 -5.07
C ALA A 36 -1.73 9.38 -4.89
N VAL A 37 -1.27 10.11 -5.90
CA VAL A 37 -1.11 11.57 -5.85
C VAL A 37 -2.46 12.29 -5.93
N GLU A 38 -3.41 11.75 -6.69
CA GLU A 38 -4.72 12.38 -6.83
C GLU A 38 -5.58 12.14 -5.57
N PRO A 39 -6.27 13.18 -5.09
CA PRO A 39 -7.10 13.09 -3.90
C PRO A 39 -8.43 12.43 -4.26
N GLY A 40 -8.68 11.26 -3.68
CA GLY A 40 -10.02 10.69 -3.72
C GLY A 40 -10.12 9.33 -3.08
N HIS A 41 -11.23 9.11 -2.39
CA HIS A 41 -11.54 7.84 -1.73
C HIS A 41 -11.49 6.66 -2.70
N PHE A 42 -11.81 6.92 -3.97
CA PHE A 42 -11.89 5.92 -5.03
C PHE A 42 -10.67 5.98 -5.95
N CYS A 43 -9.47 6.21 -5.41
CA CYS A 43 -8.23 6.29 -6.18
C CYS A 43 -7.98 5.07 -7.10
N GLN A 44 -8.51 3.89 -6.77
CA GLN A 44 -8.48 2.71 -7.65
C GLN A 44 -9.30 2.86 -8.94
N LEU A 45 -10.34 3.71 -8.92
CA LEU A 45 -11.17 4.02 -10.09
C LEU A 45 -10.69 5.30 -10.80
N GLU A 46 -10.18 6.27 -10.03
CA GLU A 46 -9.76 7.58 -10.54
C GLU A 46 -8.37 7.50 -11.19
N VAL A 47 -7.41 6.85 -10.51
CA VAL A 47 -6.02 6.69 -10.98
C VAL A 47 -5.59 5.22 -11.00
N PRO A 48 -6.31 4.35 -11.74
CA PRO A 48 -6.02 2.92 -11.79
C PRO A 48 -4.58 2.64 -12.23
N GLY A 49 -3.98 3.46 -13.09
CA GLY A 49 -2.58 3.31 -13.50
C GLY A 49 -1.58 3.42 -12.34
N GLN A 50 -1.80 4.32 -11.38
CA GLN A 50 -0.94 4.45 -10.20
C GLN A 50 -1.13 3.27 -9.25
N VAL A 51 -2.39 2.93 -8.96
CA VAL A 51 -2.74 1.85 -8.05
C VAL A 51 -2.24 0.49 -8.57
N ASN A 52 -2.48 0.20 -9.85
CA ASN A 52 -2.05 -1.06 -10.46
C ASN A 52 -0.52 -1.17 -10.49
N ALA A 53 0.21 -0.11 -10.83
CA ALA A 53 1.67 -0.12 -10.81
C ALA A 53 2.26 -0.42 -9.42
N MET A 54 1.64 0.08 -8.35
CA MET A 54 2.04 -0.22 -6.97
C MET A 54 1.79 -1.69 -6.61
N ILE A 55 0.62 -2.23 -7.01
CA ILE A 55 0.27 -3.64 -6.80
C ILE A 55 1.23 -4.56 -7.56
N GLU A 56 1.45 -4.31 -8.85
CA GLU A 56 2.37 -5.07 -9.71
C GLU A 56 3.78 -5.10 -9.13
N ARG A 57 4.28 -3.93 -8.70
CA ARG A 57 5.60 -3.82 -8.06
C ARG A 57 5.65 -4.62 -6.75
N PHE A 58 4.62 -4.52 -5.92
CA PHE A 58 4.56 -5.26 -4.65
C PHE A 58 4.61 -6.76 -4.87
N LEU A 59 3.79 -7.27 -5.80
CA LEU A 59 3.76 -8.70 -6.16
C LEU A 59 5.12 -9.16 -6.71
N ALA A 60 5.74 -8.40 -7.62
CA ALA A 60 7.04 -8.73 -8.17
C ALA A 60 8.15 -8.80 -7.11
N LEU A 61 8.09 -7.95 -6.08
CA LEU A 61 9.04 -7.99 -4.96
C LEU A 61 8.81 -9.18 -4.03
N GLN A 62 7.56 -9.59 -3.80
CA GLN A 62 7.27 -10.76 -2.97
C GLN A 62 7.65 -12.06 -3.70
N SER A 63 7.32 -12.21 -4.98
CA SER A 63 7.70 -13.40 -5.75
C SER A 63 9.22 -13.60 -5.83
N LYS A 64 9.99 -12.51 -5.87
CA LYS A 64 11.46 -12.57 -5.79
C LYS A 64 11.98 -13.01 -4.43
N ARG A 65 11.29 -12.66 -3.33
CA ARG A 65 11.67 -13.10 -1.97
C ARG A 65 11.41 -14.58 -1.76
N ASP A 66 10.37 -15.14 -2.37
CA ASP A 66 10.04 -16.56 -2.26
C ASP A 66 10.96 -17.47 -3.10
N SER A 67 11.72 -16.88 -4.04
CA SER A 67 12.65 -17.59 -4.93
C SER A 67 14.10 -17.66 -4.40
N LEU A 68 14.35 -17.16 -3.19
CA LEU A 68 15.64 -17.13 -2.49
C LEU A 68 15.59 -18.08 -1.28
#